data_AF-A0A443RUH1-F1
#
_entry.id   AF-A0A443RUH1-F1
#
_cell.length_a   1.000
_cell.length_b   1.000
_cell.length_c   1.000
_cell.angle_alpha   90.00
_cell.angle_beta   90.00
_cell.angle_gamma   90.00
#
_symmetry.space_group_name_H-M   'P 1'
#
loop_
_entity.id
_entity.type
_entity.pdbx_description
1 polymer ?
#
loop_
_entity_poly.entity_id
_entity_poly.type
_entity_poly.pdbx_seq_one_letter_code
_entity_poly.pdbx_strand_id
1 'polypeptide(L)'
;MKTIICLIVDESGSMEGKENEVIEGYNTFIQDQLKLADEARIHLLKFNSSVTMVLQDMPLVNVPLLNRNSYRPDGGTALYDAMADGINSVALTKRSDERAVIVIITDGGECSSKRYTEQQVKDLIAKYKSLGHWSFVYIGECAKEFAANMGI
;
A
#
# COMPACT_ATOMS: atom_id res chain seq x y z
N MET A 1 -15.55 -13.20 6.43
CA MET A 1 -14.22 -13.61 5.94
C MET A 1 -13.20 -12.60 6.49
N LYS A 2 -12.01 -13.04 6.95
CA LYS A 2 -11.04 -12.11 7.54
C LYS A 2 -10.02 -11.64 6.53
N THR A 3 -9.66 -10.37 6.56
CA THR A 3 -8.72 -9.78 5.61
C THR A 3 -7.72 -8.87 6.32
N ILE A 4 -6.43 -8.98 5.98
CA ILE A 4 -5.45 -7.96 6.28
C ILE A 4 -5.19 -7.16 5.00
N ILE A 5 -5.36 -5.85 5.08
CA ILE A 5 -5.17 -4.93 3.96
C ILE A 5 -3.96 -4.05 4.27
N CYS A 6 -3.02 -3.99 3.35
CA CYS A 6 -1.87 -3.11 3.44
C CYS A 6 -1.99 -2.01 2.39
N LEU A 7 -2.21 -0.79 2.86
CA LEU A 7 -2.24 0.41 2.05
C LEU A 7 -0.82 0.98 2.00
N ILE A 8 -0.25 1.07 0.81
CA ILE A 8 1.08 1.64 0.55
C ILE A 8 0.84 2.91 -0.27
N VAL A 9 0.90 4.06 0.39
CA VAL A 9 0.46 5.34 -0.15
C VAL A 9 1.66 6.23 -0.42
N ASP A 10 1.81 6.66 -1.66
CA ASP A 10 2.83 7.62 -2.07
C ASP A 10 2.53 8.99 -1.46
N GLU A 11 3.55 9.58 -0.85
CA GLU A 11 3.59 10.93 -0.28
C GLU A 11 4.84 11.66 -0.83
N SER A 12 5.31 11.28 -2.03
CA SER A 12 6.40 11.94 -2.73
C SER A 12 5.99 13.29 -3.30
N GLY A 13 6.97 14.14 -3.64
CA GLY A 13 6.71 15.47 -4.21
C GLY A 13 5.93 15.47 -5.53
N SER A 14 5.91 14.38 -6.31
CA SER A 14 5.06 14.29 -7.52
C SER A 14 3.57 14.31 -7.19
N MET A 15 3.22 13.97 -5.95
CA MET A 15 1.85 13.97 -5.45
C MET A 15 1.37 15.36 -5.00
N GLU A 16 2.20 16.41 -5.07
CA GLU A 16 1.78 17.79 -4.82
C GLU A 16 0.63 18.19 -5.76
N GLY A 17 -0.42 18.81 -5.19
CA GLY A 17 -1.65 19.15 -5.92
C GLY A 17 -2.63 17.99 -6.11
N LYS A 18 -2.23 16.73 -5.83
CA LYS A 18 -3.10 15.54 -5.86
C LYS A 18 -3.62 15.16 -4.45
N GLU A 19 -3.40 16.00 -3.43
CA GLU A 19 -3.64 15.59 -2.05
C GLU A 19 -5.12 15.33 -1.75
N ASN A 20 -6.02 16.15 -2.30
CA ASN A 20 -7.45 15.94 -2.11
C ASN A 20 -7.89 14.59 -2.68
N GLU A 21 -7.40 14.23 -3.87
CA GLU A 21 -7.75 12.95 -4.51
C GLU A 21 -7.27 11.76 -3.68
N VAL A 22 -6.02 11.79 -3.19
CA VAL A 22 -5.47 10.72 -2.35
C VAL A 22 -6.21 10.63 -1.01
N ILE A 23 -6.45 11.77 -0.35
CA ILE A 23 -7.14 11.83 0.93
C ILE A 23 -8.59 11.32 0.78
N GLU A 24 -9.33 11.79 -0.22
CA GLU A 24 -10.70 11.38 -0.48
C GLU A 24 -10.77 9.89 -0.87
N GLY A 25 -9.86 9.43 -1.72
CA GLY A 25 -9.76 8.03 -2.13
C GLY A 25 -9.50 7.10 -0.96
N TYR A 26 -8.48 7.39 -0.13
CA TYR A 26 -8.19 6.65 1.08
C TYR A 26 -9.38 6.66 2.05
N ASN A 27 -9.96 7.83 2.32
CA ASN A 27 -11.05 7.95 3.28
C ASN A 27 -12.30 7.19 2.81
N THR A 28 -12.62 7.28 1.52
CA THR A 28 -13.74 6.54 0.91
C THR A 28 -13.50 5.04 1.00
N PHE A 29 -12.28 4.57 0.70
CA PHE A 29 -11.92 3.17 0.84
C PHE A 29 -12.14 2.66 2.27
N ILE A 30 -11.64 3.37 3.28
CA ILE A 30 -11.84 2.98 4.69
C ILE A 30 -13.34 2.94 5.04
N GLN A 31 -14.10 3.97 4.64
CA GLN A 31 -15.54 4.03 4.90
C GLN A 31 -16.32 2.91 4.20
N ASP A 32 -15.93 2.53 2.99
CA ASP A 32 -16.58 1.45 2.26
C ASP A 32 -16.24 0.08 2.84
N GLN A 33 -14.99 -0.14 3.26
CA GLN A 33 -14.62 -1.37 3.98
C GLN A 33 -15.39 -1.51 5.30
N LEU A 34 -15.65 -0.40 6.01
CA LEU A 34 -16.42 -0.40 7.27
C LEU A 34 -17.88 -0.82 7.10
N LYS A 35 -18.44 -0.68 5.88
CA LYS A 35 -19.80 -1.13 5.55
C LYS A 35 -19.88 -2.62 5.26
N LEU A 36 -18.75 -3.28 5.01
CA LEU A 36 -18.70 -4.72 4.76
C LEU A 36 -18.83 -5.48 6.09
N ALA A 37 -19.46 -6.65 6.05
CA ALA A 37 -19.58 -7.53 7.21
C ALA A 37 -18.27 -8.27 7.54
N ASP A 38 -17.21 -8.09 6.73
CA ASP A 38 -15.93 -8.76 6.88
C ASP A 38 -15.06 -8.07 7.94
N GLU A 39 -14.42 -8.86 8.81
CA GLU A 39 -13.41 -8.33 9.73
C GLU A 39 -12.13 -7.99 8.97
N ALA A 40 -11.67 -6.74 9.10
CA ALA A 40 -10.47 -6.26 8.46
C ALA A 40 -9.48 -5.62 9.43
N ARG A 41 -8.20 -5.80 9.13
CA ARG A 41 -7.07 -5.11 9.79
C ARG A 41 -6.26 -4.37 8.74
N ILE A 42 -5.78 -3.19 9.09
CA ILE A 42 -5.07 -2.28 8.21
C ILE A 42 -3.61 -2.17 8.63
N HIS A 43 -2.72 -2.31 7.65
CA HIS A 43 -1.41 -1.70 7.65
C HIS A 43 -1.48 -0.45 6.76
N LEU A 44 -0.86 0.64 7.19
CA LEU A 44 -0.70 1.85 6.39
C LEU A 44 0.78 2.21 6.38
N LEU A 45 1.36 2.20 5.20
CA LEU A 45 2.68 2.76 4.94
C LEU A 45 2.48 4.02 4.09
N LYS A 46 3.19 5.09 4.45
CA LYS A 46 3.40 6.23 3.57
C LYS A 46 4.84 6.26 3.13
N PHE A 47 5.12 6.67 1.91
CA PHE A 47 6.48 6.74 1.43
C PHE A 47 6.74 7.94 0.56
N ASN A 48 7.95 8.48 0.71
CA ASN A 48 8.55 9.52 -0.10
C ASN A 48 10.00 9.09 -0.38
N SER A 49 10.99 9.95 -0.14
CA SER A 49 12.41 9.58 -0.08
C SER A 49 12.72 8.44 0.92
N SER A 50 11.79 8.16 1.84
CA SER A 50 11.87 7.14 2.87
C SER A 50 10.51 6.48 3.10
N VAL A 51 10.49 5.33 3.77
CA VAL A 51 9.26 4.59 4.08
C VAL A 51 8.90 4.77 5.55
N THR A 52 7.64 5.10 5.83
CA THR A 52 7.11 5.23 7.19
C THR A 52 5.94 4.27 7.39
N MET A 53 6.07 3.35 8.36
CA MET A 53 4.95 2.53 8.86
C MET A 53 4.08 3.40 9.78
N VAL A 54 2.92 3.83 9.30
CA VAL A 54 1.98 4.67 10.05
C VAL A 54 1.08 3.84 10.95
N LEU A 55 0.55 2.73 10.42
CA LEU A 55 -0.31 1.79 11.14
C LEU A 55 0.16 0.37 10.86
N GLN A 56 0.18 -0.46 11.89
CA GLN A 56 0.48 -1.89 11.79
C GLN A 56 -0.53 -2.66 12.64
N ASP A 57 -1.11 -3.72 12.06
CA ASP A 57 -2.11 -4.57 12.71
C ASP A 57 -3.28 -3.77 13.35
N MET A 58 -3.73 -2.69 12.72
CA MET A 58 -4.81 -1.85 13.27
C MET A 58 -6.18 -2.41 12.86
N PRO A 59 -7.10 -2.72 13.79
CA PRO A 59 -8.48 -3.06 13.44
C PRO A 59 -9.12 -1.92 12.62
N LEU A 60 -9.81 -2.25 11.53
CA LEU A 60 -10.37 -1.27 10.60
C LEU A 60 -11.22 -0.18 11.29
N VAL A 61 -11.99 -0.55 12.31
CA VAL A 61 -12.83 0.36 13.10
C VAL A 61 -12.07 1.47 13.84
N ASN A 62 -10.75 1.28 14.04
CA ASN A 62 -9.88 2.22 14.74
C ASN A 62 -8.96 3.00 13.79
N VAL A 63 -9.10 2.80 12.48
CA VAL A 63 -8.22 3.42 11.49
C VAL A 63 -8.58 4.90 11.32
N PRO A 64 -7.65 5.84 11.57
CA PRO A 64 -7.90 7.25 11.36
C PRO A 64 -8.03 7.57 9.86
N LEU A 65 -8.87 8.56 9.57
CA LEU A 65 -8.98 9.16 8.25
C LEU A 65 -7.80 10.11 7.98
N LEU A 66 -7.38 10.20 6.72
CA LEU A 66 -6.39 11.15 6.29
C LEU A 66 -6.99 12.55 6.17
N ASN A 67 -6.13 13.56 6.35
CA ASN A 67 -6.41 14.97 6.13
C ASN A 67 -5.12 15.70 5.76
N ARG A 68 -5.20 17.01 5.47
CA ARG A 68 -4.05 17.84 5.06
C ARG A 68 -2.91 17.92 6.09
N ASN A 69 -3.15 17.56 7.36
CA ASN A 69 -2.09 17.48 8.36
C ASN A 69 -1.41 16.11 8.40
N SER A 70 -2.13 15.04 8.08
CA SER A 70 -1.60 13.67 8.09
C SER A 70 -1.11 13.18 6.73
N TYR A 71 -1.37 13.94 5.66
CA TYR A 71 -0.85 13.69 4.32
C TYR A 71 -0.24 14.97 3.72
N ARG A 72 1.08 14.97 3.55
CA ARG A 72 1.91 16.11 3.13
C ARG A 72 3.00 15.64 2.15
N PRO A 73 2.72 15.67 0.84
CA PRO A 73 3.69 15.31 -0.19
C PRO A 73 5.01 16.06 -0.06
N ASP A 74 6.14 15.36 -0.12
CA ASP A 74 7.48 15.95 -0.24
C ASP A 74 8.51 14.92 -0.75
N GLY A 75 9.74 15.35 -1.08
CA GLY A 75 10.82 14.42 -1.40
C GLY A 75 10.65 13.62 -2.69
N GLY A 76 11.37 12.49 -2.79
CA GLY A 76 11.34 11.57 -3.94
C GLY A 76 10.46 10.33 -3.69
N THR A 77 10.64 9.28 -4.49
CA THR A 77 9.74 8.12 -4.52
C THR A 77 10.50 6.81 -4.23
N ALA A 78 10.42 6.29 -2.99
CA ALA A 78 11.02 5.02 -2.55
C ALA A 78 10.01 3.86 -2.63
N LEU A 79 9.44 3.66 -3.82
CA LEU A 79 8.38 2.71 -4.12
C LEU A 79 8.79 1.25 -3.86
N TYR A 80 9.94 0.81 -4.32
CA TYR A 80 10.39 -0.59 -4.14
C TYR A 80 10.63 -0.92 -2.67
N ASP A 81 11.23 0.01 -1.93
CA ASP A 81 11.41 -0.11 -0.49
C ASP A 81 10.05 -0.19 0.22
N ALA A 82 9.07 0.64 -0.17
CA ALA A 82 7.74 0.67 0.42
C ALA A 82 6.97 -0.63 0.14
N MET A 83 7.02 -1.12 -1.10
CA MET A 83 6.40 -2.37 -1.52
C MET A 83 6.96 -3.56 -0.76
N ALA A 84 8.28 -3.69 -0.69
CA ALA A 84 8.92 -4.79 0.02
C ALA A 84 8.62 -4.76 1.53
N ASP A 85 8.69 -3.59 2.16
CA ASP A 85 8.37 -3.44 3.58
C ASP A 85 6.90 -3.76 3.88
N GLY A 86 5.97 -3.29 3.04
CA GLY A 86 4.55 -3.59 3.19
C GLY A 86 4.26 -5.09 3.08
N ILE A 87 4.80 -5.74 2.05
CA ILE A 87 4.66 -7.19 1.84
C ILE A 87 5.22 -7.98 3.03
N ASN A 88 6.44 -7.66 3.45
CA ASN A 88 7.10 -8.36 4.56
C ASN A 88 6.37 -8.12 5.89
N SER A 89 5.88 -6.90 6.13
CA SER A 89 5.10 -6.59 7.32
C SER A 89 3.80 -7.41 7.39
N VAL A 90 3.07 -7.52 6.28
CA VAL A 90 1.88 -8.40 6.21
C VAL A 90 2.28 -9.86 6.39
N ALA A 91 3.37 -10.31 5.78
CA ALA A 91 3.80 -11.71 5.91
C ALA A 91 4.12 -12.11 7.35
N LEU A 92 4.57 -11.16 8.17
CA LEU A 92 4.87 -11.36 9.59
C LEU A 92 3.62 -11.36 10.48
N THR A 93 2.59 -10.59 10.14
CA THR A 93 1.41 -10.38 11.00
C THR A 93 0.13 -11.06 10.50
N LYS A 94 0.14 -11.58 9.27
CA LYS A 94 -1.00 -12.28 8.68
C LYS A 94 -1.30 -13.57 9.45
N ARG A 95 -2.58 -13.78 9.74
CA ARG A 95 -3.09 -14.99 10.37
C ARG A 95 -3.46 -16.04 9.30
N SER A 96 -3.52 -17.30 9.70
CA SER A 96 -3.80 -18.41 8.79
C SER A 96 -5.19 -18.36 8.16
N ASP A 97 -6.17 -17.79 8.86
CA ASP A 97 -7.57 -17.66 8.44
C ASP A 97 -7.87 -16.36 7.66
N GLU A 98 -6.83 -15.57 7.35
CA GLU A 98 -6.97 -14.30 6.63
C GLU A 98 -6.58 -14.41 5.15
N ARG A 99 -7.15 -13.53 4.33
CA ARG A 99 -6.57 -13.16 3.03
C ARG A 99 -5.73 -11.90 3.19
N ALA A 100 -4.71 -11.73 2.35
CA ALA A 100 -3.93 -10.51 2.28
C ALA A 100 -4.26 -9.72 1.02
N VAL A 101 -4.46 -8.42 1.16
CA VAL A 101 -4.63 -7.49 0.04
C VAL A 101 -3.59 -6.39 0.16
N ILE A 102 -2.67 -6.31 -0.78
CA ILE A 102 -1.69 -5.23 -0.88
C ILE A 102 -2.20 -4.23 -1.90
N VAL A 103 -2.41 -2.98 -1.48
CA VAL A 103 -2.86 -1.88 -2.33
C VAL A 103 -1.76 -0.85 -2.40
N ILE A 104 -1.26 -0.60 -3.60
CA ILE A 104 -0.23 0.41 -3.88
C ILE A 104 -0.92 1.60 -4.56
N ILE A 105 -0.73 2.80 -4.01
CA ILE A 105 -1.26 4.06 -4.54
C ILE A 105 -0.08 4.98 -4.80
N THR A 106 0.21 5.27 -6.07
CA THR A 106 1.36 6.09 -6.51
C THR A 106 1.13 6.55 -7.93
N ASP A 107 1.71 7.69 -8.34
CA ASP A 107 1.79 8.07 -9.75
C ASP A 107 3.03 7.50 -10.46
N GLY A 108 3.84 6.70 -9.76
CA GLY A 108 4.99 5.96 -10.29
C GLY A 108 6.32 6.67 -10.05
N GLY A 109 7.32 6.42 -10.91
CA GLY A 109 8.57 7.19 -10.89
C GLY A 109 9.56 6.86 -9.75
N GLU A 110 9.81 5.58 -9.50
CA GLU A 110 10.84 5.13 -8.56
C GLU A 110 12.19 5.85 -8.77
N CYS A 111 12.71 6.46 -7.70
CA CYS A 111 13.99 7.19 -7.74
C CYS A 111 14.73 7.26 -6.40
N SER A 112 14.18 6.74 -5.30
CA SER A 112 14.72 6.92 -3.94
C SER A 112 14.94 5.64 -3.13
N SER A 113 14.50 4.48 -3.62
CA SER A 113 14.69 3.19 -2.95
C SER A 113 16.17 2.84 -2.82
N LYS A 114 16.55 2.28 -1.66
CA LYS A 114 17.95 1.97 -1.33
C LYS A 114 18.16 0.53 -0.85
N ARG A 115 17.10 -0.17 -0.44
CA ARG A 115 17.20 -1.50 0.18
C ARG A 115 16.71 -2.60 -0.75
N TYR A 116 15.76 -2.30 -1.61
CA TYR A 116 15.18 -3.26 -2.54
C TYR A 116 15.26 -2.79 -3.98
N THR A 117 15.58 -3.73 -4.85
CA THR A 117 15.55 -3.58 -6.30
C THR A 117 14.20 -4.01 -6.85
N GLU A 118 13.89 -3.57 -8.07
CA GLU A 118 12.70 -3.98 -8.81
C GLU A 118 12.54 -5.51 -8.86
N GLN A 119 13.63 -6.23 -9.18
CA GLN A 119 13.59 -7.69 -9.31
C GLN A 119 13.25 -8.37 -7.98
N GLN A 120 13.80 -7.89 -6.86
CA GLN A 120 13.47 -8.43 -5.54
C GLN A 120 12.00 -8.22 -5.18
N VAL A 121 11.41 -7.08 -5.56
CA VAL A 121 9.99 -6.82 -5.35
C VAL A 121 9.14 -7.74 -6.23
N LYS A 122 9.51 -7.95 -7.51
CA LYS A 122 8.84 -8.91 -8.40
C LYS A 122 8.86 -10.33 -7.83
N ASP A 123 10.01 -10.76 -7.32
CA ASP A 123 10.17 -12.08 -6.71
C ASP A 123 9.28 -12.23 -5.45
N LEU A 124 9.17 -11.17 -4.63
CA LEU A 124 8.26 -11.14 -3.47
C LEU A 124 6.80 -11.25 -3.91
N ILE A 125 6.38 -10.47 -4.90
CA ILE A 125 5.01 -10.52 -5.44
C ILE A 125 4.70 -11.92 -5.96
N ALA A 126 5.57 -12.49 -6.80
CA ALA A 126 5.40 -13.83 -7.37
C ALA A 126 5.27 -14.89 -6.27
N LYS A 127 6.17 -14.85 -5.27
CA LYS A 127 6.15 -15.77 -4.12
C LYS A 127 4.80 -15.73 -3.41
N TYR A 128 4.35 -14.56 -2.96
CA TYR A 128 3.13 -14.48 -2.15
C TYR A 128 1.85 -14.69 -2.97
N LYS A 129 1.82 -14.22 -4.22
CA LYS A 129 0.69 -14.47 -5.14
C LYS A 129 0.47 -15.96 -5.39
N SER A 130 1.55 -16.75 -5.49
CA SER A 130 1.47 -18.21 -5.68
C SER A 130 0.75 -18.96 -4.54
N LEU A 131 0.62 -18.34 -3.37
CA LEU A 131 -0.08 -18.93 -2.21
C LEU A 131 -1.61 -18.89 -2.35
N GLY A 132 -2.15 -18.16 -3.34
CA GLY A 132 -3.59 -18.14 -3.68
C GLY A 132 -4.49 -17.33 -2.75
N HIS A 133 -3.97 -16.83 -1.63
CA HIS A 133 -4.72 -16.01 -0.66
C HIS A 133 -4.11 -14.61 -0.47
N TRP A 134 -3.31 -14.18 -1.44
CA TRP A 134 -2.72 -12.85 -1.54
C TRP A 134 -3.13 -12.19 -2.85
N SER A 135 -3.61 -10.96 -2.76
CA SER A 135 -3.95 -10.12 -3.89
C SER A 135 -3.12 -8.85 -3.87
N PHE A 136 -2.73 -8.39 -5.06
CA PHE A 136 -1.99 -7.15 -5.26
C PHE A 136 -2.82 -6.24 -6.15
N VAL A 137 -2.93 -4.98 -5.77
CA VAL A 137 -3.71 -3.96 -6.48
C VAL A 137 -2.83 -2.73 -6.61
N TYR A 138 -2.73 -2.21 -7.82
CA TYR A 138 -2.04 -0.96 -8.09
C TYR A 138 -3.05 0.08 -8.59
N ILE A 139 -3.00 1.27 -8.00
CA ILE A 139 -3.85 2.42 -8.33
C ILE A 139 -2.91 3.59 -8.63
N GLY A 140 -2.99 4.12 -9.84
CA GLY A 140 -2.02 5.12 -10.27
C GLY A 140 -2.02 5.38 -11.77
N GLU A 141 -1.14 6.30 -12.17
CA GLU A 141 -0.82 6.50 -13.58
C GLU A 141 -0.17 5.23 -14.17
N CYS A 142 -0.40 4.99 -15.47
CA CYS A 142 0.11 3.82 -16.20
C CYS A 142 -0.12 2.46 -15.49
N ALA A 143 -1.18 2.33 -14.68
CA ALA A 143 -1.43 1.16 -13.85
C ALA A 143 -1.36 -0.19 -14.59
N LYS A 144 -1.84 -0.24 -15.84
CA LYS A 144 -1.80 -1.46 -16.66
C LYS A 144 -0.36 -1.87 -17.00
N GLU A 145 0.48 -0.91 -17.36
CA GLU A 145 1.87 -1.13 -17.75
C GLU A 145 2.69 -1.52 -16.52
N PHE A 146 2.49 -0.82 -15.40
CA PHE A 146 3.13 -1.15 -14.14
C PHE A 146 2.73 -2.54 -13.66
N ALA A 147 1.44 -2.87 -13.65
CA ALA A 147 0.97 -4.18 -13.22
C ALA A 147 1.54 -5.31 -14.11
N ALA A 148 1.57 -5.12 -15.43
CA ALA A 148 2.17 -6.07 -16.35
C ALA A 148 3.67 -6.26 -16.09
N ASN A 149 4.40 -5.16 -15.86
CA ASN A 149 5.84 -5.22 -15.57
C ASN A 149 6.12 -5.94 -14.23
N MET A 150 5.29 -5.68 -13.20
CA MET A 150 5.47 -6.21 -11.85
C MET A 150 4.85 -7.60 -11.63
N GLY A 151 4.11 -8.13 -12.61
CA GLY A 151 3.44 -9.43 -12.51
C GLY A 151 2.21 -9.43 -11.58
N ILE A 152 1.60 -8.26 -11.38
CA ILE A 152 0.40 -8.05 -10.55
C ILE A 152 -0.86 -8.45 -11.30
#